data_AF-A0A925GH80-F1
#
_entry.id   AF-A0A925GH80-F1
#
_cell.length_a   1.000
_cell.length_b   1.000
_cell.length_c   1.000
_cell.angle_alpha   90.00
_cell.angle_beta   90.00
_cell.angle_gamma   90.00
#
_symmetry.space_group_name_H-M   'P 1'
#
loop_
_entity.id
_entity.type
_entity.pdbx_description
1 polymer ?
#
loop_
_entity_poly.entity_id
_entity_poly.type
_entity_poly.pdbx_seq_one_letter_code
_entity_poly.pdbx_strand_id
1 'polypeptide(L)'
;MVFLTAAVLGTYLLAGGHLLNRYFGSQPVLLAGLLLLPCVLVVSGSGRRSDRYGWLALALLAWSMWVPVRTLYFLAVALAGLGWVERKVGRVNHLPLFLLAVLSPVFQFSTTVFSFPIRLQLSEWAGSLLRLTGLKTEVAGNLITVNGADFSVDPACVGLNLLTVSLLICLLLVAYHERKTPCPLPGWLVGAALLVTVALNLAGNLTRIVLLVLFRIPPDDPLHDAVGVGCLLGYVVLPLVWLLPRLFRLRLSQAAFRFPLRWATIRFPNPFGSFPARITGGWHSARLIGGHGLLVVLVLVRGWTWEGKGVPALAGSGPVAGYQREVMASGISKFSKKDALLYVKPVAEFYDAEHTPLVCWRGSGYEFKQINRERCAGQDVYTGILQKGNDRIYTAWWFDNGRHKTISQAEWRVRMGRGEAGFSLINVNCGNQPALMKEVNALLQTSIVH
;
A
#
# COMPACT_ATOMS: atom_id res chain seq x y z
N MET A 1 7.86 -0.49 -38.97
CA MET A 1 8.20 0.09 -37.64
C MET A 1 7.03 0.16 -36.66
N VAL A 2 5.81 0.52 -37.10
CA VAL A 2 4.62 0.56 -36.23
C VAL A 2 4.31 -0.82 -35.64
N PHE A 3 4.28 -1.87 -36.46
CA PHE A 3 4.07 -3.26 -36.01
C PHE A 3 5.06 -3.71 -34.93
N LEU A 4 6.36 -3.46 -35.14
CA LEU A 4 7.39 -3.82 -34.16
C LEU A 4 7.25 -3.03 -32.85
N THR A 5 6.79 -1.78 -32.93
CA THR A 5 6.52 -0.95 -31.75
C THR A 5 5.34 -1.51 -30.96
N ALA A 6 4.27 -1.87 -31.65
CA ALA A 6 3.11 -2.52 -31.05
C ALA A 6 3.48 -3.89 -30.45
N ALA A 7 4.35 -4.65 -31.12
CA ALA A 7 4.83 -5.95 -30.63
C ALA A 7 5.64 -5.82 -29.33
N VAL A 8 6.57 -4.87 -29.23
CA VAL A 8 7.36 -4.64 -28.00
C VAL A 8 6.46 -4.23 -26.84
N LEU A 9 5.56 -3.26 -27.05
CA LEU A 9 4.63 -2.82 -26.01
C LEU A 9 3.66 -3.94 -25.61
N GLY A 10 3.11 -4.65 -26.60
CA GLY A 10 2.27 -5.82 -26.41
C GLY A 10 2.97 -6.89 -25.59
N THR A 11 4.27 -7.11 -25.83
CA THR A 11 5.05 -8.07 -25.04
C THR A 11 5.22 -7.63 -23.59
N TYR A 12 5.51 -6.35 -23.31
CA TYR A 12 5.53 -5.86 -21.93
C TYR A 12 4.18 -5.99 -21.23
N LEU A 13 3.08 -5.71 -21.94
CA LEU A 13 1.72 -5.84 -21.40
C LEU A 13 1.32 -7.30 -21.16
N LEU A 14 1.67 -8.21 -22.07
CA LEU A 14 1.40 -9.65 -21.94
C LEU A 14 2.28 -10.28 -20.85
N ALA A 15 3.59 -10.00 -20.85
CA ALA A 15 4.51 -10.48 -19.83
C ALA A 15 4.14 -9.93 -18.45
N GLY A 16 3.87 -8.62 -18.37
CA GLY A 16 3.38 -7.98 -17.16
C GLY A 16 2.04 -8.56 -16.71
N GLY A 17 1.06 -8.65 -17.61
CA GLY A 17 -0.27 -9.17 -17.32
C GLY A 17 -0.25 -10.61 -16.84
N HIS A 18 0.46 -11.51 -17.53
CA HIS A 18 0.54 -12.92 -17.18
C HIS A 18 1.30 -13.15 -15.86
N LEU A 19 2.52 -12.60 -15.75
CA LEU A 19 3.40 -12.85 -14.60
C LEU A 19 2.96 -12.08 -13.35
N LEU A 20 2.28 -10.94 -13.51
CA LEU A 20 1.77 -10.14 -12.41
C LEU A 20 0.29 -10.37 -12.13
N ASN A 21 -0.41 -11.26 -12.85
CA ASN A 21 -1.83 -11.56 -12.57
C ASN A 21 -2.02 -11.99 -11.11
N ARG A 22 -1.16 -12.90 -10.63
CA ARG A 22 -1.15 -13.35 -9.23
C ARG A 22 -0.70 -12.27 -8.25
N TYR A 23 0.01 -11.25 -8.72
CA TYR A 23 0.54 -10.18 -7.89
C TYR A 23 -0.49 -9.07 -7.65
N PHE A 24 -1.30 -8.74 -8.65
CA PHE A 24 -2.36 -7.75 -8.51
C PHE A 24 -3.70 -8.35 -8.07
N GLY A 25 -4.01 -9.60 -8.46
CA GLY A 25 -5.37 -10.10 -8.34
C GLY A 25 -6.39 -9.22 -9.09
N SER A 26 -7.68 -9.44 -8.86
CA SER A 26 -8.78 -8.66 -9.43
C SER A 26 -9.06 -7.41 -8.59
N GLN A 27 -8.13 -6.46 -8.61
CA GLN A 27 -8.24 -5.22 -7.84
C GLN A 27 -8.81 -4.05 -8.67
N PRO A 28 -9.98 -3.49 -8.30
CA PRO A 28 -10.58 -2.34 -8.99
C PRO A 28 -9.67 -1.11 -9.05
N VAL A 29 -8.82 -0.94 -8.04
CA VAL A 29 -7.84 0.17 -7.94
C VAL A 29 -6.85 0.16 -9.11
N LEU A 30 -6.36 -1.02 -9.51
CA LEU A 30 -5.44 -1.14 -10.64
C LEU A 30 -6.12 -0.67 -11.93
N LEU A 31 -7.37 -1.10 -12.15
CA LEU A 31 -8.15 -0.69 -13.32
C LEU A 31 -8.36 0.82 -13.34
N ALA A 32 -8.77 1.42 -12.21
CA ALA A 32 -8.91 2.87 -12.08
C ALA A 32 -7.59 3.60 -12.38
N GLY A 33 -6.47 3.09 -11.85
CA GLY A 33 -5.15 3.63 -12.12
C GLY A 33 -4.74 3.58 -13.59
N LEU A 34 -4.99 2.45 -14.26
CA LEU A 34 -4.73 2.28 -15.69
C LEU A 34 -5.59 3.22 -16.54
N LEU A 35 -6.86 3.42 -16.16
CA LEU A 35 -7.76 4.38 -16.81
C LEU A 35 -7.29 5.84 -16.63
N LEU A 36 -6.63 6.15 -15.50
CA LEU A 36 -6.08 7.48 -15.22
C LEU A 36 -4.72 7.72 -15.87
N LEU A 37 -4.00 6.68 -16.28
CA LEU A 37 -2.66 6.80 -16.85
C LEU A 37 -2.59 7.79 -18.03
N PRO A 38 -3.51 7.80 -19.02
CA PRO A 38 -3.50 8.78 -20.11
C PRO A 38 -3.69 10.23 -19.65
N CYS A 39 -4.41 10.44 -18.54
CA CYS A 39 -4.62 11.78 -17.97
C CYS A 39 -3.36 12.28 -17.26
N VAL A 40 -2.68 11.38 -16.55
CA VAL A 40 -1.50 11.69 -15.74
C VAL A 40 -0.22 11.79 -16.58
N LEU A 41 -0.16 11.05 -17.70
CA LEU A 41 0.94 11.07 -18.64
C LEU A 41 0.91 12.38 -19.46
N VAL A 42 1.81 13.29 -19.13
CA VAL A 42 2.00 14.55 -19.88
C VAL A 42 3.35 14.51 -20.57
N VAL A 43 3.36 14.62 -21.89
CA VAL A 43 4.58 14.63 -22.69
C VAL A 43 5.04 16.08 -22.88
N SER A 44 6.30 16.35 -22.56
CA SER A 44 6.94 17.64 -22.81
C SER A 44 7.24 17.80 -24.30
N GLY A 45 6.62 18.79 -24.96
CA GLY A 45 6.78 19.09 -26.39
C GLY A 45 8.19 19.52 -26.84
N SER A 46 9.20 19.46 -25.96
CA SER A 46 10.58 19.86 -26.24
C SER A 46 11.33 19.00 -27.27
N GLY A 47 10.72 17.91 -27.76
CA GLY A 47 11.36 16.95 -28.68
C GLY A 47 12.55 16.18 -28.08
N ARG A 48 12.96 16.50 -26.85
CA ARG A 48 14.05 15.82 -26.15
C ARG A 48 13.59 14.43 -25.74
N ARG A 49 14.23 13.41 -26.32
CA ARG A 49 14.10 12.01 -25.92
C ARG A 49 14.96 11.75 -24.69
N SER A 50 14.52 10.86 -23.81
CA SER A 50 15.26 10.47 -22.62
C SER A 50 15.14 8.96 -22.40
N ASP A 51 16.22 8.35 -21.93
CA ASP A 51 16.27 6.91 -21.63
C ASP A 51 16.29 6.65 -20.11
N ARG A 52 16.02 7.67 -19.29
CA ARG A 52 16.14 7.60 -17.82
C ARG A 52 15.31 6.48 -17.20
N TYR A 53 14.10 6.24 -17.70
CA TYR A 53 13.25 5.15 -17.20
C TYR A 53 13.72 3.77 -17.70
N GLY A 54 14.32 3.70 -18.89
CA GLY A 54 14.95 2.47 -19.38
C GLY A 54 16.13 2.06 -18.51
N TRP A 55 16.99 3.02 -18.14
CA TRP A 55 18.11 2.75 -17.23
C TRP A 55 17.65 2.36 -15.83
N LEU A 56 16.63 3.03 -15.29
CA LEU A 56 16.07 2.66 -14.00
C LEU A 56 15.43 1.26 -14.04
N ALA A 57 14.72 0.92 -15.12
CA ALA A 57 14.17 -0.42 -15.33
C ALA A 57 15.27 -1.49 -15.34
N LEU A 58 16.38 -1.24 -16.05
CA LEU A 58 17.52 -2.16 -16.08
C LEU A 58 18.15 -2.34 -14.69
N ALA A 59 18.34 -1.25 -13.95
CA ALA A 59 18.86 -1.31 -12.59
C ALA A 59 17.95 -2.12 -11.64
N LEU A 60 16.63 -1.94 -11.75
CA LEU A 60 15.66 -2.72 -10.97
C LEU A 60 15.62 -4.19 -11.38
N LEU A 61 15.77 -4.51 -12.67
CA LEU A 61 15.89 -5.90 -13.12
C LEU A 61 17.14 -6.56 -12.56
N ALA A 62 18.29 -5.88 -12.64
CA ALA A 62 19.54 -6.36 -12.04
C ALA A 62 19.37 -6.58 -10.53
N TRP A 63 18.77 -5.61 -9.81
CA TRP A 63 18.51 -5.76 -8.39
C TRP A 63 17.57 -6.92 -8.07
N SER A 64 16.53 -7.12 -8.90
CA SER A 64 15.60 -8.24 -8.73
C SER A 64 16.25 -9.61 -8.88
N MET A 65 17.47 -9.71 -9.43
CA MET A 65 18.23 -10.97 -9.50
C MET A 65 18.75 -11.38 -8.12
N TRP A 66 19.11 -10.41 -7.27
CA TRP A 66 19.55 -10.67 -5.90
C TRP A 66 18.41 -10.70 -4.90
N VAL A 67 17.40 -9.85 -5.11
CA VAL A 67 16.26 -9.71 -4.20
C VAL A 67 14.99 -10.24 -4.87
N PRO A 68 14.45 -11.39 -4.43
CA PRO A 68 13.25 -11.99 -5.00
C PRO A 68 11.98 -11.28 -4.49
N VAL A 69 11.85 -9.97 -4.71
CA VAL A 69 10.64 -9.16 -4.42
C VAL A 69 9.88 -8.80 -5.69
N ARG A 70 8.64 -9.30 -5.84
CA ARG A 70 7.83 -9.13 -7.08
C ARG A 70 7.62 -7.67 -7.47
N THR A 71 7.64 -6.77 -6.48
CA THR A 71 7.54 -5.32 -6.70
C THR A 71 8.65 -4.78 -7.57
N LEU A 72 9.89 -5.25 -7.41
CA LEU A 72 11.02 -4.80 -8.22
C LEU A 72 10.81 -5.14 -9.70
N TYR A 73 10.31 -6.35 -9.95
CA TYR A 73 9.94 -6.81 -11.28
C TYR A 73 8.78 -6.00 -11.88
N PHE A 74 7.71 -5.77 -11.11
CA PHE A 74 6.61 -4.89 -11.53
C PHE A 74 7.09 -3.48 -11.92
N LEU A 75 7.86 -2.84 -11.04
CA LEU A 75 8.38 -1.50 -11.28
C LEU A 75 9.29 -1.48 -12.52
N ALA A 76 10.12 -2.51 -12.71
CA ALA A 76 10.94 -2.61 -13.90
C ALA A 76 10.12 -2.69 -15.20
N VAL A 77 9.08 -3.53 -15.26
CA VAL A 77 8.21 -3.64 -16.45
C VAL A 77 7.48 -2.33 -16.71
N ALA A 78 6.95 -1.69 -15.66
CA ALA A 78 6.24 -0.42 -15.80
C ALA A 78 7.17 0.72 -16.27
N LEU A 79 8.39 0.79 -15.71
CA LEU A 79 9.40 1.77 -16.11
C LEU A 79 9.97 1.49 -17.49
N ALA A 80 10.08 0.23 -17.90
CA ALA A 80 10.43 -0.13 -19.27
C ALA A 80 9.39 0.39 -20.28
N GLY A 81 8.10 0.24 -19.96
CA GLY A 81 7.00 0.81 -20.73
C GLY A 81 7.07 2.33 -20.79
N LEU A 82 7.30 3.02 -19.67
CA LEU A 82 7.49 4.47 -19.64
C LEU A 82 8.73 4.92 -20.43
N GLY A 83 9.85 4.18 -20.33
CA GLY A 83 11.06 4.44 -21.11
C GLY A 83 10.83 4.29 -22.60
N TRP A 84 10.04 3.29 -23.01
CA TRP A 84 9.62 3.14 -24.40
C TRP A 84 8.82 4.36 -24.89
N VAL A 85 7.86 4.83 -24.08
CA VAL A 85 7.08 6.03 -24.38
C VAL A 85 7.98 7.27 -24.47
N GLU A 86 8.89 7.47 -23.52
CA GLU A 86 9.81 8.63 -23.52
C GLU A 86 10.69 8.68 -24.77
N ARG A 87 11.09 7.51 -25.26
CA ARG A 87 11.97 7.39 -26.41
C ARG A 87 11.24 7.62 -27.74
N LYS A 88 9.97 7.21 -27.82
CA LYS A 88 9.15 7.35 -29.03
C LYS A 88 8.43 8.69 -29.12
N VAL A 89 7.73 9.08 -28.05
CA VAL A 89 6.83 10.23 -28.03
C VAL A 89 7.56 11.49 -27.53
N GLY A 90 8.46 11.33 -26.55
CA GLY A 90 9.22 12.41 -25.95
C GLY A 90 9.17 12.36 -24.42
N ARG A 91 10.01 13.16 -23.76
CA ARG A 91 10.13 13.17 -22.29
C ARG A 91 8.78 13.31 -21.59
N VAL A 92 8.48 12.39 -20.68
CA VAL A 92 7.24 12.34 -19.89
C VAL A 92 7.43 13.11 -18.58
N ASN A 93 6.37 13.61 -17.97
CA ASN A 93 6.42 14.15 -16.61
C ASN A 93 6.68 13.04 -15.57
N HIS A 94 6.83 13.42 -14.29
CA HIS A 94 7.12 12.48 -13.21
C HIS A 94 5.85 11.89 -12.58
N LEU A 95 4.66 12.42 -12.89
CA LEU A 95 3.40 11.96 -12.29
C LEU A 95 3.11 10.46 -12.50
N PRO A 96 3.42 9.84 -13.66
CA PRO A 96 3.26 8.40 -13.83
C PRO A 96 4.06 7.58 -12.80
N LEU A 97 5.19 8.08 -12.29
CA LEU A 97 5.93 7.38 -11.22
C LEU A 97 5.14 7.37 -9.91
N PHE A 98 4.52 8.49 -9.56
CA PHE A 98 3.69 8.58 -8.36
C PHE A 98 2.43 7.73 -8.51
N LEU A 99 1.84 7.70 -9.70
CA LEU A 99 0.72 6.80 -10.01
C LEU A 99 1.15 5.34 -9.84
N LEU A 100 2.27 4.92 -10.44
CA LEU A 100 2.79 3.55 -10.28
C LEU A 100 3.10 3.21 -8.82
N ALA A 101 3.61 4.16 -8.04
CA ALA A 101 3.85 3.97 -6.61
C ALA A 101 2.52 3.72 -5.86
N VAL A 102 1.48 4.53 -6.10
CA VAL A 102 0.15 4.37 -5.48
C VAL A 102 -0.52 3.07 -5.92
N LEU A 103 -0.37 2.66 -7.18
CA LEU A 103 -0.94 1.41 -7.70
C LEU A 103 -0.13 0.17 -7.31
N SER A 104 1.07 0.34 -6.76
CA SER A 104 1.90 -0.80 -6.40
C SER A 104 1.27 -1.59 -5.25
N PRO A 105 1.36 -2.93 -5.27
CA PRO A 105 0.94 -3.74 -4.13
C PRO A 105 1.74 -3.45 -2.85
N VAL A 106 2.95 -2.87 -2.96
CA VAL A 106 3.67 -2.37 -1.79
C VAL A 106 2.94 -1.23 -1.10
N PHE A 107 2.35 -0.31 -1.86
CA PHE A 107 1.54 0.75 -1.27
C PHE A 107 0.29 0.18 -0.59
N GLN A 108 -0.39 -0.77 -1.22
CA GLN A 108 -1.55 -1.44 -0.63
C GLN A 108 -1.22 -2.26 0.61
N PHE A 109 -0.10 -2.96 0.58
CA PHE A 109 0.42 -3.68 1.72
C PHE A 109 0.74 -2.72 2.86
N SER A 110 1.49 -1.65 2.57
CA SER A 110 1.85 -0.62 3.55
C SER A 110 0.60 -0.01 4.18
N THR A 111 -0.37 0.39 3.36
CA THR A 111 -1.63 0.95 3.87
C THR A 111 -2.40 -0.08 4.70
N THR A 112 -2.37 -1.36 4.35
CA THR A 112 -3.04 -2.43 5.13
C THR A 112 -2.38 -2.60 6.49
N VAL A 113 -1.05 -2.72 6.53
CA VAL A 113 -0.26 -2.89 7.76
C VAL A 113 -0.44 -1.69 8.69
N PHE A 114 -0.34 -0.47 8.17
CA PHE A 114 -0.46 0.73 8.99
C PHE A 114 -1.91 1.12 9.29
N SER A 115 -2.90 0.63 8.53
CA SER A 115 -4.32 0.97 8.77
C SER A 115 -4.79 0.58 10.16
N PHE A 116 -4.25 -0.49 10.73
CA PHE A 116 -4.70 -1.00 12.01
C PHE A 116 -4.25 -0.11 13.20
N PRO A 117 -2.94 0.19 13.39
CA PRO A 117 -2.51 1.15 14.40
C PRO A 117 -3.16 2.52 14.24
N ILE A 118 -3.28 3.00 12.99
CA ILE A 118 -3.96 4.28 12.70
C ILE A 118 -5.40 4.24 13.19
N ARG A 119 -6.11 3.11 13.04
CA ARG A 119 -7.50 2.98 13.51
C ARG A 119 -7.65 3.09 15.01
N LEU A 120 -6.78 2.42 15.76
CA LEU A 120 -6.78 2.50 17.22
C LEU A 120 -6.59 3.96 17.65
N GLN A 121 -5.61 4.63 17.05
CA GLN A 121 -5.33 6.03 17.33
C GLN A 121 -6.50 6.96 16.97
N LEU A 122 -7.13 6.76 15.81
CA LEU A 122 -8.31 7.51 15.39
C LEU A 122 -9.51 7.28 16.33
N SER A 123 -9.66 6.06 16.86
CA SER A 123 -10.73 5.72 17.81
C SER A 123 -10.53 6.45 19.15
N GLU A 124 -9.29 6.49 19.64
CA GLU A 124 -8.92 7.28 20.83
C GLU A 124 -9.17 8.77 20.65
N TRP A 125 -8.78 9.33 19.49
CA TRP A 125 -9.03 10.73 19.17
C TRP A 125 -10.52 11.02 19.04
N ALA A 126 -11.29 10.16 18.36
CA ALA A 126 -12.73 10.31 18.22
C ALA A 126 -13.43 10.27 19.58
N GLY A 127 -13.11 9.31 20.45
CA GLY A 127 -13.67 9.25 21.80
C GLY A 127 -13.29 10.46 22.65
N SER A 128 -12.09 11.02 22.45
CA SER A 128 -11.69 12.26 23.13
C SER A 128 -12.49 13.47 22.66
N LEU A 129 -12.78 13.57 21.36
CA LEU A 129 -13.66 14.61 20.81
C LEU A 129 -15.11 14.45 21.29
N LEU A 130 -15.63 13.22 21.36
CA LEU A 130 -16.99 12.93 21.86
C LEU A 130 -17.14 13.25 23.35
N ARG A 131 -16.08 13.10 24.16
CA ARG A 131 -16.09 13.54 25.56
C ARG A 131 -16.24 15.05 25.70
N LEU A 132 -15.72 15.84 24.75
CA LEU A 132 -15.89 17.29 24.75
C LEU A 132 -17.35 17.72 24.54
N THR A 133 -18.19 16.87 23.94
CA THR A 133 -19.62 17.15 23.76
C THR A 133 -20.45 16.78 24.99
N GLY A 134 -19.81 16.37 26.11
CA GLY A 134 -20.49 15.98 27.35
C GLY A 134 -21.05 14.56 27.34
N LEU A 135 -20.77 13.75 26.32
CA LEU A 135 -21.24 12.37 26.24
C LEU A 135 -20.36 11.44 27.08
N LYS A 136 -20.99 10.54 27.86
CA LYS A 136 -20.28 9.46 28.57
C LYS A 136 -19.75 8.48 27.54
N THR A 137 -18.44 8.60 27.26
CA THR A 137 -17.75 7.87 26.21
C THR A 137 -16.59 7.08 26.79
N GLU A 138 -16.60 5.77 26.56
CA GLU A 138 -15.50 4.85 26.87
C GLU A 138 -14.90 4.35 25.57
N VAL A 139 -13.57 4.25 25.52
CA VAL A 139 -12.84 3.73 24.35
C VAL A 139 -12.04 2.53 24.78
N ALA A 140 -12.30 1.39 24.14
CA ALA A 140 -11.55 0.16 24.31
C ALA A 140 -11.08 -0.32 22.94
N GLY A 141 -9.84 0.04 22.59
CA GLY A 141 -9.24 -0.34 21.32
C GLY A 141 -9.97 0.26 20.12
N ASN A 142 -10.60 -0.58 19.30
CA ASN A 142 -11.42 -0.14 18.16
C ASN A 142 -12.92 0.02 18.49
N LEU A 143 -13.32 -0.11 19.75
CA LEU A 143 -14.70 0.04 20.21
C LEU A 143 -14.88 1.38 20.92
N ILE A 144 -15.94 2.12 20.58
CA ILE A 144 -16.36 3.35 21.24
C ILE A 144 -17.74 3.11 21.83
N THR A 145 -17.85 3.12 23.15
CA THR A 145 -19.12 2.96 23.87
C THR A 145 -19.64 4.33 24.29
N VAL A 146 -20.81 4.72 23.78
CA VAL A 146 -21.46 6.00 24.09
C VAL A 146 -22.81 5.74 24.73
N ASN A 147 -22.99 6.16 26.00
CA ASN A 147 -24.23 5.94 26.76
C ASN A 147 -24.69 4.46 26.76
N GLY A 148 -23.74 3.53 26.82
CA GLY A 148 -24.00 2.08 26.83
C GLY A 148 -24.25 1.45 25.44
N ALA A 149 -24.20 2.23 24.36
CA ALA A 149 -24.26 1.71 23.00
C ALA A 149 -22.84 1.60 22.40
N ASP A 150 -22.54 0.43 21.83
CA ASP A 150 -21.23 0.10 21.29
C ASP A 150 -21.13 0.39 19.80
N PHE A 151 -20.11 1.14 19.41
CA PHE A 151 -19.78 1.45 18.02
C PHE A 151 -18.39 0.93 17.69
N SER A 152 -18.29 -0.06 16.80
CA SER A 152 -17.01 -0.51 16.28
C SER A 152 -16.52 0.40 15.18
N VAL A 153 -15.30 0.92 15.32
CA VAL A 153 -14.62 1.60 14.22
C VAL A 153 -14.13 0.52 13.25
N ASP A 154 -14.90 0.32 12.20
CA ASP A 154 -14.67 -0.74 11.24
C ASP A 154 -13.52 -0.46 10.26
N PRO A 155 -12.96 -1.49 9.61
CA PRO A 155 -11.97 -1.32 8.55
C PRO A 155 -12.48 -0.46 7.39
N ALA A 156 -13.79 -0.50 7.13
CA ALA A 156 -14.47 0.34 6.16
C ALA A 156 -14.33 1.85 6.50
N CYS A 157 -14.18 2.19 7.79
CA CYS A 157 -14.08 3.56 8.27
C CYS A 157 -12.69 4.19 8.04
N VAL A 158 -11.63 3.37 8.01
CA VAL A 158 -10.25 3.84 7.74
C VAL A 158 -9.93 3.89 6.24
N GLY A 159 -10.84 3.38 5.40
CA GLY A 159 -10.88 3.72 3.99
C GLY A 159 -9.55 3.47 3.26
N LEU A 160 -9.01 2.25 3.30
CA LEU A 160 -7.86 1.88 2.45
C LEU A 160 -8.11 2.28 0.97
N ASN A 161 -9.33 2.02 0.52
CA ASN A 161 -9.83 2.41 -0.78
C ASN A 161 -9.97 3.94 -0.89
N LEU A 162 -10.44 4.61 0.18
CA LEU A 162 -10.64 6.06 0.19
C LEU A 162 -9.32 6.84 0.15
N LEU A 163 -8.29 6.39 0.87
CA LEU A 163 -6.95 6.95 0.84
C LEU A 163 -6.36 6.82 -0.57
N THR A 164 -6.47 5.63 -1.17
CA THR A 164 -5.98 5.41 -2.53
C THR A 164 -6.72 6.29 -3.53
N VAL A 165 -8.04 6.35 -3.47
CA VAL A 165 -8.87 7.23 -4.31
C VAL A 165 -8.50 8.71 -4.10
N SER A 166 -8.26 9.14 -2.85
CA SER A 166 -7.83 10.51 -2.52
C SER A 166 -6.52 10.86 -3.20
N LEU A 167 -5.53 9.95 -3.17
CA LEU A 167 -4.24 10.14 -3.83
C LEU A 167 -4.37 10.15 -5.35
N LEU A 168 -5.22 9.29 -5.93
CA LEU A 168 -5.53 9.31 -7.36
C LEU A 168 -6.19 10.63 -7.80
N ILE A 169 -7.14 11.15 -7.01
CA ILE A 169 -7.76 12.46 -7.25
C ILE A 169 -6.70 13.57 -7.18
N CYS A 170 -5.82 13.54 -6.18
CA CYS A 170 -4.72 14.50 -6.07
C CYS A 170 -3.84 14.49 -7.33
N LEU A 171 -3.41 13.30 -7.79
CA LEU A 171 -2.62 13.17 -9.02
C LEU A 171 -3.36 13.67 -10.25
N LEU A 172 -4.67 13.41 -10.36
CA LEU A 172 -5.50 13.90 -11.46
C LEU A 172 -5.59 15.43 -11.45
N LEU A 173 -5.80 16.05 -10.29
CA LEU A 173 -5.84 17.51 -10.15
C LEU A 173 -4.48 18.15 -10.47
N VAL A 174 -3.39 17.54 -10.02
CA VAL A 174 -2.03 17.98 -10.38
C VAL A 174 -1.85 17.89 -11.89
N ALA A 175 -2.18 16.76 -12.51
CA ALA A 175 -2.08 16.58 -13.96
C ALA A 175 -2.94 17.58 -14.75
N TYR A 176 -4.16 17.86 -14.28
CA TYR A 176 -5.04 18.87 -14.85
C TYR A 176 -4.40 20.26 -14.85
N HIS A 177 -3.78 20.67 -13.73
CA HIS A 177 -3.10 21.95 -13.64
C HIS A 177 -1.77 21.98 -14.41
N GLU A 178 -1.01 20.89 -14.48
CA GLU A 178 0.18 20.79 -15.33
C GLU A 178 -0.15 20.93 -16.82
N ARG A 179 -1.32 20.47 -17.28
CA ARG A 179 -1.76 20.65 -18.67
C ARG A 179 -2.14 22.10 -18.98
N LYS A 180 -2.66 22.83 -17.99
CA LYS A 180 -3.07 24.23 -18.13
C LYS A 180 -1.93 25.23 -17.94
N THR A 181 -0.81 24.80 -17.37
CA THR A 181 0.29 25.70 -17.02
C THR A 181 1.59 25.28 -17.70
N PRO A 182 2.43 26.22 -18.17
CA PRO A 182 3.69 25.87 -18.84
C PRO A 182 4.77 25.35 -17.89
N CYS A 183 4.52 25.33 -16.57
CA CYS A 183 5.53 25.04 -15.54
C CYS A 183 5.10 23.81 -14.70
N PRO A 184 5.48 22.58 -15.10
CA PRO A 184 5.09 21.35 -14.39
C PRO A 184 5.74 21.28 -13.02
N LEU A 185 5.05 20.80 -11.99
CA LEU A 185 5.55 20.77 -10.60
C LEU A 185 6.86 19.98 -10.51
N PRO A 186 7.78 20.32 -9.61
CA PRO A 186 8.89 19.43 -9.32
C PRO A 186 8.35 18.23 -8.51
N GLY A 187 8.97 17.07 -8.67
CA GLY A 187 8.49 15.84 -8.02
C GLY A 187 8.36 15.94 -6.49
N TRP A 188 9.22 16.73 -5.82
CA TRP A 188 9.13 16.92 -4.36
C TRP A 188 7.85 17.67 -3.94
N LEU A 189 7.36 18.63 -4.74
CA LEU A 189 6.09 19.32 -4.45
C LEU A 189 4.89 18.42 -4.71
N VAL A 190 4.97 17.54 -5.70
CA VAL A 190 3.94 16.50 -5.89
C VAL A 190 3.94 15.54 -4.72
N GLY A 191 5.11 15.10 -4.25
CA GLY A 191 5.23 14.32 -3.02
C GLY A 191 4.63 15.03 -1.81
N ALA A 192 4.92 16.32 -1.62
CA ALA A 192 4.33 17.13 -0.55
C ALA A 192 2.79 17.22 -0.68
N ALA A 193 2.25 17.43 -1.89
CA ALA A 193 0.81 17.47 -2.12
C ALA A 193 0.13 16.12 -1.78
N LEU A 194 0.78 15.00 -2.09
CA LEU A 194 0.30 13.67 -1.72
C LEU A 194 0.33 13.48 -0.20
N LEU A 195 1.40 13.90 0.50
CA LEU A 195 1.47 13.84 1.97
C LEU A 195 0.37 14.70 2.63
N VAL A 196 0.12 15.91 2.12
CA VAL A 196 -1.00 16.74 2.56
C VAL A 196 -2.32 16.02 2.32
N THR A 197 -2.48 15.34 1.18
CA THR A 197 -3.68 14.53 0.89
C THR A 197 -3.88 13.41 1.89
N VAL A 198 -2.81 12.70 2.31
CA VAL A 198 -2.88 11.70 3.38
C VAL A 198 -3.37 12.33 4.69
N ALA A 199 -2.79 13.47 5.09
CA ALA A 199 -3.19 14.17 6.32
C ALA A 199 -4.66 14.63 6.29
N LEU A 200 -5.10 15.21 5.18
CA LEU A 200 -6.50 15.60 4.96
C LEU A 200 -7.44 14.40 5.00
N ASN A 201 -7.04 13.26 4.43
CA ASN A 201 -7.82 12.03 4.48
C ASN A 201 -7.95 11.48 5.90
N LEU A 202 -6.87 11.51 6.70
CA LEU A 202 -6.91 11.13 8.12
C LEU A 202 -7.86 12.03 8.93
N ALA A 203 -7.81 13.35 8.69
CA ALA A 203 -8.74 14.30 9.32
C ALA A 203 -10.19 14.04 8.91
N GLY A 204 -10.44 13.82 7.61
CA GLY A 204 -11.77 13.46 7.10
C GLY A 204 -12.32 12.17 7.71
N ASN A 205 -11.47 11.15 7.87
CA ASN A 205 -11.85 9.89 8.51
C ASN A 205 -12.12 10.05 10.02
N LEU A 206 -11.35 10.90 10.72
CA LEU A 206 -11.63 11.22 12.13
C LEU A 206 -13.01 11.86 12.28
N THR A 207 -13.30 12.88 11.47
CA THR A 207 -14.61 13.53 11.47
C THR A 207 -15.72 12.55 11.12
N ARG A 208 -15.52 11.69 10.12
CA ARG A 208 -16.48 10.63 9.75
C ARG A 208 -16.82 9.76 10.97
N ILE A 209 -15.82 9.27 11.71
CA ILE A 209 -16.06 8.43 12.90
C ILE A 209 -16.90 9.19 13.94
N VAL A 210 -16.54 10.44 14.23
CA VAL A 210 -17.30 11.27 15.19
C VAL A 210 -18.74 11.46 14.75
N LEU A 211 -18.99 11.76 13.46
CA LEU A 211 -20.34 11.94 12.93
C LEU A 211 -21.15 10.64 13.01
N LEU A 212 -20.58 9.51 12.61
CA LEU A 212 -21.27 8.22 12.65
C LEU A 212 -21.69 7.84 14.08
N VAL A 213 -20.83 8.07 15.06
CA VAL A 213 -21.15 7.79 16.47
C VAL A 213 -22.17 8.78 17.03
N LEU A 214 -22.01 10.08 16.73
CA LEU A 214 -22.91 11.14 17.21
C LEU A 214 -24.34 10.94 16.68
N PHE A 215 -24.48 10.59 15.40
CA PHE A 215 -25.76 10.33 14.75
C PHE A 215 -26.22 8.88 14.82
N ARG A 216 -25.45 8.01 15.49
CA ARG A 216 -25.73 6.57 15.66
C ARG A 216 -26.01 5.84 14.34
N ILE A 217 -25.25 6.15 13.30
CA ILE A 217 -25.43 5.59 11.96
C ILE A 217 -24.70 4.23 11.89
N PRO A 218 -25.42 3.11 11.76
CA PRO A 218 -24.81 1.78 11.70
C PRO A 218 -24.11 1.55 10.34
N PRO A 219 -23.21 0.56 10.23
CA PRO A 219 -22.49 0.26 8.99
C PRO A 219 -23.38 -0.19 7.82
N ASP A 220 -24.54 -0.78 8.10
CA ASP A 220 -25.47 -1.27 7.07
C ASP A 220 -26.38 -0.16 6.49
N ASP A 221 -26.35 1.05 7.06
CA ASP A 221 -27.18 2.17 6.61
C ASP A 221 -26.52 2.88 5.40
N PRO A 222 -27.22 3.14 4.30
CA PRO A 222 -26.70 3.91 3.16
C PRO A 222 -26.15 5.30 3.55
N LEU A 223 -26.65 5.92 4.62
CA LEU A 223 -26.12 7.16 5.15
C LEU A 223 -24.66 7.03 5.61
N HIS A 224 -24.23 5.84 6.03
CA HIS A 224 -22.85 5.57 6.40
C HIS A 224 -21.89 5.90 5.25
N ASP A 225 -22.21 5.41 4.05
CA ASP A 225 -21.43 5.65 2.85
C ASP A 225 -21.57 7.10 2.38
N ALA A 226 -22.77 7.68 2.47
CA ALA A 226 -23.00 9.08 2.11
C ALA A 226 -22.17 10.05 2.97
N VAL A 227 -22.09 9.82 4.29
CA VAL A 227 -21.23 10.60 5.19
C VAL A 227 -19.76 10.41 4.80
N GLY A 228 -19.34 9.19 4.46
CA GLY A 228 -17.99 8.91 3.98
C GLY A 228 -17.61 9.70 2.72
N VAL A 229 -18.49 9.69 1.71
CA VAL A 229 -18.31 10.48 0.48
C VAL A 229 -18.33 11.98 0.77
N GLY A 230 -19.24 12.43 1.64
CA GLY A 230 -19.30 13.83 2.09
C GLY A 230 -17.99 14.28 2.75
N CYS A 231 -17.42 13.46 3.64
CA CYS A 231 -16.13 13.73 4.26
C CYS A 231 -15.00 13.75 3.23
N LEU A 232 -14.96 12.84 2.25
CA LEU A 232 -13.97 12.88 1.16
C LEU A 232 -14.05 14.19 0.38
N LEU A 233 -15.25 14.57 -0.06
CA LEU A 233 -15.44 15.79 -0.85
C LEU A 233 -15.08 17.05 -0.04
N GLY A 234 -15.57 17.14 1.19
CA GLY A 234 -15.39 18.30 2.06
C GLY A 234 -13.97 18.45 2.60
N TYR A 235 -13.33 17.36 3.04
CA TYR A 235 -12.01 17.42 3.69
C TYR A 235 -10.84 17.18 2.74
N VAL A 236 -11.05 16.50 1.61
CA VAL A 236 -9.95 16.18 0.68
C VAL A 236 -10.09 16.95 -0.63
N VAL A 237 -11.18 16.76 -1.36
CA VAL A 237 -11.32 17.32 -2.71
C VAL A 237 -11.36 18.83 -2.69
N LEU A 238 -12.23 19.43 -1.87
CA LEU A 238 -12.42 20.87 -1.80
C LEU A 238 -11.11 21.60 -1.38
N PRO A 239 -10.38 21.18 -0.32
CA PRO A 239 -9.09 21.79 0.01
C PRO A 239 -8.04 21.62 -1.08
N LEU A 240 -7.97 20.48 -1.77
CA LEU A 240 -7.02 20.29 -2.87
C LEU A 240 -7.32 21.20 -4.07
N VAL A 241 -8.60 21.32 -4.46
CA VAL A 241 -9.05 22.23 -5.52
C VAL A 241 -8.73 23.69 -5.18
N TRP A 242 -8.70 24.04 -3.90
CA TRP A 242 -8.32 25.38 -3.46
C TRP A 242 -6.79 25.59 -3.35
N LEU A 243 -6.06 24.59 -2.85
CA LEU A 243 -4.62 24.68 -2.54
C LEU A 243 -3.76 24.57 -3.81
N LEU A 244 -4.06 23.61 -4.69
CA LEU A 244 -3.23 23.34 -5.88
C LEU A 244 -3.12 24.55 -6.82
N PRO A 245 -4.20 25.27 -7.20
CA PRO A 245 -4.06 26.46 -8.04
C PRO A 245 -3.20 27.55 -7.40
N ARG A 246 -3.20 27.68 -6.07
CA ARG A 246 -2.33 28.64 -5.36
C ARG A 246 -0.88 28.22 -5.46
N LEU A 247 -0.58 26.94 -5.26
CA LEU A 247 0.77 26.39 -5.42
C LEU A 247 1.32 26.62 -6.84
N PHE A 248 0.50 26.36 -7.86
CA PHE A 248 0.89 26.63 -9.26
C PHE A 248 1.08 28.13 -9.54
N ARG A 249 0.22 29.02 -9.00
CA ARG A 249 0.37 30.48 -9.14
C ARG A 249 1.65 31.01 -8.49
N LEU A 250 1.97 30.58 -7.28
CA LEU A 250 3.21 30.95 -6.58
C LEU A 250 4.45 30.50 -7.36
N ARG A 251 4.36 29.35 -8.03
CA ARG A 251 5.47 28.86 -8.84
C ARG A 251 5.60 29.59 -10.19
N LEU A 252 4.47 29.93 -10.80
CA LEU A 252 4.43 30.76 -11.99
C LEU A 252 5.05 32.15 -11.73
N SER A 253 4.74 32.78 -10.60
CA SER A 253 5.33 34.08 -10.25
C SER A 253 6.84 34.00 -10.03
N GLN A 254 7.34 32.94 -9.36
CA GLN A 254 8.77 32.70 -9.20
C GLN A 254 9.48 32.43 -10.54
N ALA A 255 8.84 31.69 -11.45
CA ALA A 255 9.40 31.40 -12.77
C ALA A 255 9.43 32.63 -13.68
N ALA A 256 8.37 33.46 -13.64
CA ALA A 256 8.29 34.73 -14.36
C ALA A 256 9.36 35.72 -13.87
N PHE A 257 9.58 35.79 -12.54
CA PHE A 257 10.61 36.62 -11.93
C PHE A 257 12.03 36.19 -12.31
N ARG A 258 12.28 34.87 -12.45
CA ARG A 258 13.63 34.35 -12.76
C ARG A 258 14.06 34.49 -14.23
N PHE A 259 13.14 34.66 -15.19
CA PHE A 259 13.51 34.71 -16.62
C PHE A 259 12.62 35.63 -17.46
N PRO A 260 12.57 36.96 -17.22
CA PRO A 260 11.54 37.85 -17.77
C PRO A 260 11.39 37.94 -19.31
N LEU A 261 12.37 37.50 -20.09
CA LEU A 261 12.41 37.71 -21.55
C LEU A 261 12.13 36.46 -22.42
N ARG A 262 11.92 35.28 -21.84
CA ARG A 262 11.84 34.02 -22.63
C ARG A 262 10.43 33.42 -22.79
N TRP A 263 9.41 34.02 -22.17
CA TRP A 263 8.04 33.48 -22.13
C TRP A 263 7.10 34.03 -23.21
N ALA A 264 7.44 35.15 -23.86
CA ALA A 264 6.57 35.80 -24.84
C ALA A 264 6.38 35.01 -26.16
N THR A 265 7.10 33.89 -26.38
CA THR A 265 7.06 33.15 -27.66
C THR A 265 6.78 31.65 -27.52
N ILE A 266 6.34 31.15 -26.36
CA ILE A 266 5.95 29.74 -26.21
C ILE A 266 4.56 29.55 -26.85
N ARG A 267 4.53 29.28 -28.16
CA ARG A 267 3.34 28.75 -28.85
C ARG A 267 2.98 27.40 -28.23
N PHE A 268 1.75 27.27 -27.74
CA PHE A 268 1.21 25.99 -27.31
C PHE A 268 1.26 25.01 -28.49
N PRO A 269 2.02 23.90 -28.40
CA PRO A 269 1.95 22.88 -29.43
C PRO A 269 0.54 22.29 -29.41
N ASN A 270 -0.11 22.30 -30.57
CA ASN A 270 -1.41 21.68 -30.76
C ASN A 270 -1.29 20.20 -30.35
N PRO A 271 -2.09 19.66 -29.40
CA PRO A 271 -1.94 18.29 -28.92
C PRO A 271 -2.20 17.23 -29.99
N PHE A 272 -2.80 17.63 -31.12
CA PHE A 272 -3.02 16.82 -32.33
C PHE A 272 -2.22 17.33 -33.54
N GLY A 273 -1.26 18.24 -33.32
CA GLY A 273 -0.39 18.76 -34.37
C GLY A 273 0.52 17.66 -34.92
N SER A 274 0.48 17.50 -36.24
CA SER A 274 1.24 16.54 -37.04
C SER A 274 2.66 16.32 -36.50
N PHE A 275 2.94 15.08 -36.10
CA PHE A 275 4.27 14.62 -35.70
C PHE A 275 5.30 15.04 -36.77
N PRO A 276 6.35 15.81 -36.43
CA PRO A 276 7.38 16.14 -37.40
C PRO A 276 8.09 14.84 -37.79
N ALA A 277 7.82 14.37 -38.99
CA ALA A 277 8.40 13.19 -39.60
C ALA A 277 9.88 13.44 -39.98
N ARG A 278 10.75 13.72 -39.00
CA ARG A 278 12.19 13.57 -39.16
C ARG A 278 12.56 12.14 -38.79
N ILE A 279 12.44 11.25 -39.78
CA ILE A 279 13.02 9.91 -39.77
C ILE A 279 14.54 10.09 -39.86
N THR A 280 15.20 10.34 -38.72
CA THR A 280 16.66 10.35 -38.64
C THR A 280 17.16 8.91 -38.52
N GLY A 281 17.82 8.43 -39.58
CA GLY A 281 18.82 7.35 -39.61
C GLY A 281 18.41 5.96 -39.08
N GLY A 282 18.44 4.94 -39.95
CA GLY A 282 18.17 3.53 -39.60
C GLY A 282 18.97 2.99 -38.39
N TRP A 283 20.17 3.53 -38.15
CA TRP A 283 21.04 3.17 -37.03
C TRP A 283 20.48 3.49 -35.64
N HIS A 284 19.78 4.62 -35.48
CA HIS A 284 19.13 4.96 -34.20
C HIS A 284 17.95 4.05 -33.91
N SER A 285 17.26 3.61 -34.95
CA SER A 285 16.12 2.72 -34.83
C SER A 285 16.56 1.30 -34.47
N ALA A 286 17.65 0.80 -35.06
CA ALA A 286 18.24 -0.50 -34.73
C ALA A 286 18.71 -0.58 -33.27
N ARG A 287 19.43 0.44 -32.77
CA ARG A 287 19.86 0.50 -31.35
C ARG A 287 18.67 0.55 -30.38
N LEU A 288 17.59 1.24 -30.77
CA LEU A 288 16.39 1.35 -29.97
C LEU A 288 15.65 0.00 -29.84
N ILE A 289 15.51 -0.70 -30.96
CA ILE A 289 14.89 -2.03 -31.00
C ILE A 289 15.77 -3.04 -30.25
N GLY A 290 17.09 -3.02 -30.46
CA GLY A 290 18.03 -3.91 -29.78
C GLY A 290 18.01 -3.73 -28.26
N GLY A 291 18.05 -2.49 -27.76
CA GLY A 291 18.05 -2.20 -26.33
C GLY A 291 16.75 -2.64 -25.62
N HIS A 292 15.59 -2.37 -26.21
CA HIS A 292 14.32 -2.82 -25.64
C HIS A 292 14.05 -4.31 -25.89
N GLY A 293 14.59 -4.89 -26.96
CA GLY A 293 14.56 -6.33 -27.20
C GLY A 293 15.32 -7.09 -26.12
N LEU A 294 16.53 -6.64 -25.78
CA LEU A 294 17.29 -7.18 -24.64
C LEU A 294 16.50 -7.04 -23.34
N LEU A 295 15.89 -5.88 -23.09
CA LEU A 295 15.14 -5.66 -21.86
C LEU A 295 13.89 -6.55 -21.77
N VAL A 296 13.18 -6.78 -22.89
CA VAL A 296 12.10 -7.78 -22.97
C VAL A 296 12.62 -9.18 -22.63
N VAL A 297 13.75 -9.61 -23.21
CA VAL A 297 14.34 -10.92 -22.91
C VAL A 297 14.68 -11.04 -21.43
N LEU A 298 15.31 -10.02 -20.83
CA LEU A 298 15.62 -10.01 -19.39
C LEU A 298 14.36 -10.09 -18.52
N VAL A 299 13.29 -9.38 -18.90
CA VAL A 299 11.99 -9.43 -18.24
C VAL A 299 11.43 -10.87 -18.30
N LEU A 300 11.42 -11.50 -19.47
CA LEU A 300 10.89 -12.85 -19.65
C LEU A 300 11.71 -13.90 -18.89
N VAL A 301 13.04 -13.86 -19.01
CA VAL A 301 13.96 -14.77 -18.29
C VAL A 301 13.77 -14.61 -16.78
N ARG A 302 13.71 -13.37 -16.28
CA ARG A 302 13.52 -13.13 -14.85
C ARG A 302 12.15 -13.62 -14.38
N GLY A 303 11.10 -13.39 -15.16
CA GLY A 303 9.76 -13.91 -14.89
C GLY A 303 9.75 -15.43 -14.74
N TRP A 304 10.39 -16.14 -15.67
CA TRP A 304 10.42 -17.60 -15.68
C TRP A 304 11.22 -18.20 -14.52
N THR A 305 12.38 -17.62 -14.19
CA THR A 305 13.21 -18.05 -13.03
C THR A 305 12.51 -17.88 -11.67
N TRP A 306 11.43 -17.09 -11.60
CA TRP A 306 10.71 -16.85 -10.36
C TRP A 306 9.78 -17.98 -9.98
N GLU A 307 9.07 -18.59 -10.94
CA GLU A 307 8.02 -19.57 -10.67
C GLU A 307 8.54 -20.84 -9.99
N GLY A 308 9.86 -21.09 -10.04
CA GLY A 308 10.49 -22.29 -9.47
C GLY A 308 11.04 -22.19 -8.04
N LYS A 309 11.07 -21.01 -7.39
CA LYS A 309 11.62 -20.90 -6.03
C LYS A 309 10.51 -21.02 -4.98
N GLY A 310 10.41 -22.19 -4.35
CA GLY A 310 9.64 -22.38 -3.11
C GLY A 310 10.15 -21.49 -1.98
N VAL A 311 9.29 -21.15 -1.03
CA VAL A 311 9.69 -20.42 0.18
C VAL A 311 10.75 -21.27 0.90
N PRO A 312 11.94 -20.73 1.20
CA PRO A 312 12.95 -21.48 1.95
C PRO A 312 12.35 -21.98 3.26
N ALA A 313 12.64 -23.23 3.62
CA ALA A 313 12.19 -23.81 4.88
C ALA A 313 12.75 -22.98 6.04
N LEU A 314 11.90 -22.21 6.70
CA LEU A 314 12.28 -21.37 7.83
C LEU A 314 12.55 -22.23 9.07
N ALA A 315 13.39 -21.71 9.97
CA ALA A 315 13.73 -22.34 11.24
C ALA A 315 12.48 -22.87 11.95
N GLY A 316 12.49 -24.16 12.28
CA GLY A 316 11.35 -24.80 12.93
C GLY A 316 11.19 -24.29 14.36
N SER A 317 9.95 -24.05 14.77
CA SER A 317 9.61 -23.84 16.19
C SER A 317 9.98 -25.08 17.02
N GLY A 318 10.53 -24.89 18.21
CA GLY A 318 10.80 -25.97 19.16
C GLY A 318 9.53 -26.66 19.69
N PRO A 319 9.67 -27.77 20.44
CA PRO A 319 8.55 -28.33 21.19
C PRO A 319 8.07 -27.33 22.24
N VAL A 320 6.75 -27.16 22.36
CA VAL A 320 6.13 -26.34 23.40
C VAL A 320 5.53 -27.26 24.44
N ALA A 321 5.92 -27.10 25.71
CA ALA A 321 5.51 -27.99 26.78
C ALA A 321 3.97 -28.11 26.89
N GLY A 322 3.46 -29.34 26.87
CA GLY A 322 2.03 -29.62 26.97
C GLY A 322 1.22 -29.43 25.68
N TYR A 323 1.86 -29.13 24.55
CA TYR A 323 1.22 -29.05 23.24
C TYR A 323 1.62 -30.20 22.33
N GLN A 324 0.66 -30.71 21.54
CA GLN A 324 0.94 -31.60 20.42
C GLN A 324 1.22 -30.77 19.17
N ARG A 325 2.38 -31.02 18.53
CA ARG A 325 2.82 -30.27 17.35
C ARG A 325 2.42 -30.99 16.07
N GLU A 326 1.87 -30.22 15.14
CA GLU A 326 1.54 -30.60 13.76
C GLU A 326 2.16 -29.56 12.82
N VAL A 327 2.99 -29.99 11.86
CA VAL A 327 3.56 -29.09 10.84
C VAL A 327 2.67 -29.13 9.61
N MET A 328 2.10 -27.98 9.25
CA MET A 328 1.24 -27.86 8.07
C MET A 328 2.07 -27.78 6.78
N ALA A 329 1.48 -28.11 5.64
CA ALA A 329 2.14 -28.05 4.33
C ALA A 329 2.72 -26.67 3.96
N SER A 330 2.24 -25.61 4.61
CA SER A 330 2.72 -24.22 4.46
C SER A 330 3.93 -23.87 5.32
N GLY A 331 4.50 -24.82 6.08
CA GLY A 331 5.57 -24.56 7.05
C GLY A 331 5.09 -23.93 8.36
N ILE A 332 3.77 -23.73 8.52
CA ILE A 332 3.17 -23.25 9.77
C ILE A 332 3.18 -24.39 10.79
N SER A 333 3.70 -24.13 11.99
CA SER A 333 3.62 -25.07 13.09
C SER A 333 2.35 -24.80 13.92
N LYS A 334 1.46 -25.77 13.96
CA LYS A 334 0.25 -25.76 14.78
C LYS A 334 0.51 -26.58 16.04
N PHE A 335 0.16 -26.03 17.18
CA PHE A 335 0.31 -26.61 18.49
C PHE A 335 -1.08 -26.71 19.10
N SER A 336 -1.52 -27.92 19.44
CA SER A 336 -2.85 -28.17 19.98
C SER A 336 -2.77 -28.68 21.42
N LYS A 337 -3.62 -28.13 22.28
CA LYS A 337 -3.85 -28.54 23.67
C LYS A 337 -5.36 -28.49 23.92
N LYS A 338 -5.85 -29.19 24.95
CA LYS A 338 -7.29 -29.37 25.23
C LYS A 338 -8.13 -28.10 25.07
N ASP A 339 -7.64 -26.97 25.59
CA ASP A 339 -8.39 -25.69 25.62
C ASP A 339 -7.67 -24.55 24.88
N ALA A 340 -6.61 -24.84 24.12
CA ALA A 340 -5.78 -23.83 23.47
C ALA A 340 -5.19 -24.30 22.14
N LEU A 341 -5.18 -23.40 21.16
CA LEU A 341 -4.51 -23.58 19.87
C LEU A 341 -3.45 -22.49 19.69
N LEU A 342 -2.22 -22.90 19.43
CA LEU A 342 -1.09 -22.02 19.15
C LEU A 342 -0.64 -22.23 17.70
N TYR A 343 -0.53 -21.16 16.94
CA TYR A 343 0.06 -21.14 15.61
C TYR A 343 1.36 -20.34 15.64
N VAL A 344 2.43 -20.95 15.14
CA VAL A 344 3.72 -20.30 14.92
C VAL A 344 3.92 -20.20 13.41
N LYS A 345 3.84 -18.98 12.89
CA LYS A 345 3.96 -18.68 11.47
C LYS A 345 5.29 -17.98 11.23
N PRO A 346 6.29 -18.63 10.65
CA PRO A 346 7.57 -18.00 10.42
C PRO A 346 7.43 -16.88 9.38
N VAL A 347 8.15 -15.79 9.58
CA VAL A 347 8.24 -14.68 8.62
C VAL A 347 9.50 -14.89 7.79
N ALA A 348 9.33 -15.08 6.48
CA ALA A 348 10.44 -15.47 5.62
C ALA A 348 11.53 -14.40 5.54
N GLU A 349 11.10 -13.15 5.37
CA GLU A 349 12.00 -12.04 5.07
C GLU A 349 11.45 -10.73 5.65
N PHE A 350 12.32 -9.75 5.87
CA PHE A 350 11.92 -8.43 6.41
C PHE A 350 10.96 -7.65 5.50
N TYR A 351 10.93 -8.00 4.21
CA TYR A 351 10.05 -7.39 3.21
C TYR A 351 8.84 -8.26 2.88
N ASP A 352 8.68 -9.40 3.55
CA ASP A 352 7.58 -10.31 3.22
C ASP A 352 6.23 -9.67 3.57
N ALA A 353 5.27 -9.90 2.67
CA ALA A 353 3.91 -9.44 2.87
C ALA A 353 3.27 -10.38 3.90
N GLU A 354 3.42 -10.03 5.18
CA GLU A 354 2.95 -10.85 6.29
C GLU A 354 1.53 -11.41 6.07
N HIS A 355 1.37 -12.65 6.51
CA HIS A 355 0.10 -13.19 6.94
C HIS A 355 -0.35 -12.52 8.24
N THR A 356 -0.62 -11.21 8.20
CA THR A 356 -1.23 -10.53 9.36
C THR A 356 -2.43 -11.38 9.77
N PRO A 357 -2.57 -11.71 11.06
CA PRO A 357 -3.64 -12.59 11.48
C PRO A 357 -5.01 -12.12 10.97
N LEU A 358 -5.21 -10.79 10.94
CA LEU A 358 -6.38 -10.10 10.41
C LEU A 358 -6.77 -10.54 8.99
N VAL A 359 -5.80 -10.71 8.09
CA VAL A 359 -6.05 -11.13 6.70
C VAL A 359 -6.44 -12.61 6.63
N CYS A 360 -5.74 -13.47 7.37
CA CYS A 360 -5.99 -14.92 7.36
C CYS A 360 -7.37 -15.27 7.90
N TRP A 361 -7.75 -14.63 9.00
CA TRP A 361 -9.02 -14.89 9.68
C TRP A 361 -10.22 -14.35 8.91
N ARG A 362 -10.10 -13.16 8.30
CA ARG A 362 -11.12 -12.69 7.35
C ARG A 362 -11.29 -13.63 6.17
N GLY A 363 -10.20 -14.13 5.61
CA GLY A 363 -10.25 -15.15 4.55
C GLY A 363 -10.96 -16.44 4.99
N SER A 364 -10.99 -16.73 6.29
CA SER A 364 -11.70 -17.87 6.89
C SER A 364 -13.15 -17.54 7.29
N GLY A 365 -13.61 -16.31 7.04
CA GLY A 365 -14.96 -15.83 7.34
C GLY A 365 -15.18 -15.38 8.78
N TYR A 366 -14.13 -15.07 9.54
CA TYR A 366 -14.26 -14.49 10.88
C TYR A 366 -14.27 -12.95 10.83
N GLU A 367 -15.14 -12.37 11.65
CA GLU A 367 -15.13 -10.95 11.99
C GLU A 367 -14.22 -10.67 13.18
N PHE A 368 -13.66 -9.47 13.18
CA PHE A 368 -12.75 -9.02 14.22
C PHE A 368 -13.43 -8.04 15.15
N LYS A 369 -13.55 -8.40 16.43
CA LYS A 369 -14.20 -7.57 17.45
C LYS A 369 -13.27 -7.35 18.64
N GLN A 370 -13.46 -6.22 19.32
CA GLN A 370 -12.79 -5.87 20.57
C GLN A 370 -11.26 -6.03 20.50
N ILE A 371 -10.63 -5.46 19.47
CA ILE A 371 -9.18 -5.58 19.36
C ILE A 371 -8.52 -4.58 20.30
N ASN A 372 -7.71 -5.09 21.22
CA ASN A 372 -7.00 -4.29 22.20
C ASN A 372 -5.50 -4.52 22.14
N ARG A 373 -4.75 -3.54 22.66
CA ARG A 373 -3.36 -3.72 23.05
C ARG A 373 -3.34 -3.93 24.56
N GLU A 374 -2.80 -5.06 24.98
CA GLU A 374 -2.69 -5.42 26.40
C GLU A 374 -1.24 -5.67 26.77
N ARG A 375 -0.91 -5.44 28.05
CA ARG A 375 0.42 -5.73 28.59
C ARG A 375 0.37 -7.00 29.43
N CYS A 376 1.07 -8.05 29.00
CA CYS A 376 1.11 -9.36 29.65
C CYS A 376 2.56 -9.74 29.94
N ALA A 377 2.86 -10.18 31.17
CA ALA A 377 4.24 -10.50 31.58
C ALA A 377 5.28 -9.41 31.20
N GLY A 378 4.88 -8.13 31.27
CA GLY A 378 5.71 -6.97 30.90
C GLY A 378 5.82 -6.68 29.40
N GLN A 379 5.30 -7.55 28.53
CA GLN A 379 5.32 -7.43 27.07
C GLN A 379 3.99 -6.93 26.53
N ASP A 380 4.02 -6.15 25.45
CA ASP A 380 2.81 -5.79 24.71
C ASP A 380 2.37 -6.94 23.82
N VAL A 381 1.07 -7.23 23.81
CA VAL A 381 0.41 -8.18 22.91
C VAL A 381 -0.85 -7.55 22.34
N TYR A 382 -1.24 -7.96 21.13
CA TYR A 382 -2.58 -7.68 20.66
C TYR A 382 -3.52 -8.79 21.12
N THR A 383 -4.72 -8.43 21.56
CA THR A 383 -5.81 -9.34 21.91
C THR A 383 -7.05 -8.99 21.08
N GLY A 384 -7.95 -9.95 20.90
CA GLY A 384 -9.23 -9.69 20.24
C GLY A 384 -10.17 -10.89 20.28
N ILE A 385 -11.37 -10.68 19.74
CA ILE A 385 -12.39 -11.70 19.58
C ILE A 385 -12.62 -11.94 18.10
N LEU A 386 -12.44 -13.19 17.68
CA LEU A 386 -12.88 -13.71 16.39
C LEU A 386 -14.31 -14.17 16.52
N GLN A 387 -15.23 -13.63 15.71
CA GLN A 387 -16.62 -14.06 15.71
C GLN A 387 -17.05 -14.59 14.34
N LYS A 388 -17.72 -15.74 14.31
CA LYS A 388 -18.36 -16.30 13.13
C LYS A 388 -19.70 -16.92 13.52
N GLY A 389 -20.79 -16.20 13.26
CA GLY A 389 -22.10 -16.56 13.81
C GLY A 389 -22.08 -16.56 15.35
N ASN A 390 -22.39 -17.72 15.94
CA ASN A 390 -22.36 -17.92 17.39
C ASN A 390 -20.98 -18.30 17.93
N ASP A 391 -20.05 -18.69 17.06
CA ASP A 391 -18.71 -19.08 17.48
C ASP A 391 -17.92 -17.84 17.89
N ARG A 392 -17.33 -17.89 19.08
CA ARG A 392 -16.45 -16.86 19.62
C ARG A 392 -15.13 -17.48 20.03
N ILE A 393 -14.05 -16.95 19.50
CA ILE A 393 -12.69 -17.38 19.83
C ILE A 393 -11.94 -16.15 20.32
N TYR A 394 -11.33 -16.27 21.50
CA TYR A 394 -10.47 -15.25 22.06
C TYR A 394 -9.06 -15.49 21.55
N THR A 395 -8.44 -14.46 21.01
CA THR A 395 -7.14 -14.58 20.36
C THR A 395 -6.14 -13.55 20.84
N ALA A 396 -4.86 -13.91 20.86
CA ALA A 396 -3.76 -13.01 21.09
C ALA A 396 -2.63 -13.24 20.08
N TRP A 397 -1.87 -12.20 19.74
CA TRP A 397 -0.72 -12.34 18.85
C TRP A 397 0.38 -11.31 19.07
N TRP A 398 1.61 -11.73 18.76
CA TRP A 398 2.84 -10.92 18.78
C TRP A 398 3.89 -11.54 17.83
N PHE A 399 4.99 -10.83 17.61
CA PHE A 399 6.17 -11.33 16.88
C PHE A 399 7.26 -11.73 17.86
N ASP A 400 7.93 -12.84 17.58
CA ASP A 400 9.01 -13.39 18.40
C ASP A 400 10.14 -13.94 17.51
N ASN A 401 11.39 -13.62 17.81
CA ASN A 401 12.57 -14.23 17.18
C ASN A 401 13.44 -15.03 18.17
N GLY A 402 12.88 -15.40 19.32
CA GLY A 402 13.55 -16.11 20.41
C GLY A 402 14.29 -15.20 21.39
N ARG A 403 14.70 -14.00 20.94
CA ARG A 403 15.42 -12.99 21.75
C ARG A 403 14.59 -11.76 22.03
N HIS A 404 13.78 -11.34 21.07
CA HIS A 404 13.00 -10.12 21.10
C HIS A 404 11.54 -10.42 20.77
N LYS A 405 10.63 -9.84 21.56
CA LYS A 405 9.18 -9.93 21.38
C LYS A 405 8.64 -8.53 21.10
N THR A 406 7.80 -8.38 20.09
CA THR A 406 7.20 -7.08 19.75
C THR A 406 5.87 -7.24 19.04
N ILE A 407 5.00 -6.24 19.15
CA ILE A 407 3.81 -6.08 18.30
C ILE A 407 4.05 -5.09 17.15
N SER A 408 5.21 -4.41 17.15
CA SER A 408 5.54 -3.37 16.19
C SER A 408 6.03 -3.97 14.88
N GLN A 409 5.22 -3.76 13.85
CA GLN A 409 5.50 -4.12 12.46
C GLN A 409 6.80 -3.48 11.94
N ALA A 410 7.04 -2.22 12.29
CA ALA A 410 8.26 -1.53 11.86
C ALA A 410 9.49 -2.08 12.59
N GLU A 411 9.35 -2.40 13.88
CA GLU A 411 10.48 -2.82 14.71
C GLU A 411 11.06 -4.15 14.24
N TRP A 412 10.25 -5.21 14.12
CA TRP A 412 10.77 -6.52 13.75
C TRP A 412 11.39 -6.50 12.34
N ARG A 413 10.81 -5.73 11.40
CA ARG A 413 11.36 -5.57 10.04
C ARG A 413 12.71 -4.91 10.04
N VAL A 414 12.86 -3.82 10.80
CA VAL A 414 14.14 -3.11 10.91
C VAL A 414 15.19 -4.03 11.55
N ARG A 415 14.82 -4.83 12.54
CA ARG A 415 15.71 -5.81 13.18
C ARG A 415 16.16 -6.89 12.20
N MET A 416 15.24 -7.54 11.49
CA MET A 416 15.60 -8.52 10.45
C MET A 416 16.44 -7.89 9.33
N GLY A 417 16.10 -6.68 8.88
CA GLY A 417 16.87 -5.95 7.89
C GLY A 417 18.29 -5.57 8.33
N ARG A 418 18.55 -5.54 9.65
CA ARG A 418 19.88 -5.38 10.25
C ARG A 418 20.62 -6.70 10.44
N GLY A 419 20.02 -7.84 10.06
CA GLY A 419 20.61 -9.17 10.16
C GLY A 419 20.29 -9.92 11.46
N GLU A 420 19.32 -9.47 12.27
CA GLU A 420 18.82 -10.31 13.37
C GLU A 420 18.11 -11.57 12.85
N ALA A 421 17.95 -12.57 13.72
CA ALA A 421 17.22 -13.80 13.42
C ALA A 421 15.79 -13.51 12.96
N GLY A 422 15.26 -14.40 12.11
CA GLY A 422 13.92 -14.30 11.57
C GLY A 422 12.86 -14.31 12.68
N PHE A 423 11.86 -13.44 12.55
CA PHE A 423 10.71 -13.42 13.45
C PHE A 423 9.69 -14.47 13.03
N SER A 424 8.91 -14.94 14.00
CA SER A 424 7.67 -15.67 13.78
C SER A 424 6.52 -14.90 14.40
N LEU A 425 5.38 -14.92 13.70
CA LEU A 425 4.12 -14.49 14.26
C LEU A 425 3.57 -15.60 15.14
N ILE A 426 3.48 -15.31 16.44
CA ILE A 426 2.89 -16.19 17.44
C ILE A 426 1.43 -15.82 17.58
N ASN A 427 0.54 -16.80 17.43
CA ASN A 427 -0.89 -16.61 17.57
C ASN A 427 -1.52 -17.66 18.48
N VAL A 428 -2.19 -17.22 19.54
CA VAL A 428 -2.82 -18.06 20.56
C VAL A 428 -4.32 -17.88 20.47
N ASN A 429 -5.07 -18.97 20.50
CA ASN A 429 -6.53 -18.98 20.47
C ASN A 429 -7.09 -19.84 21.61
N CYS A 430 -8.11 -19.35 22.31
CA CYS A 430 -8.79 -20.04 23.40
C CYS A 430 -10.31 -19.81 23.34
N GLY A 431 -11.07 -20.67 24.03
CA GLY A 431 -12.53 -20.56 24.09
C GLY A 431 -13.06 -19.44 25.01
N ASN A 432 -12.22 -18.90 25.90
CA ASN A 432 -12.57 -17.80 26.80
C ASN A 432 -11.36 -16.93 27.14
N GLN A 433 -11.62 -15.69 27.58
CA GLN A 433 -10.59 -14.71 27.89
C GLN A 433 -9.66 -15.12 29.06
N PRO A 434 -10.16 -15.63 30.22
CA PRO A 434 -9.26 -16.08 31.30
C PRO A 434 -8.28 -17.17 30.86
N ALA A 435 -8.73 -18.14 30.06
CA ALA A 435 -7.88 -19.18 29.50
C ALA A 435 -6.83 -18.60 28.55
N LEU A 436 -7.23 -17.66 27.68
CA LEU A 436 -6.30 -16.95 26.79
C LEU A 436 -5.18 -16.28 27.59
N MET A 437 -5.53 -15.48 28.61
CA MET A 437 -4.56 -14.72 29.37
C MET A 437 -3.61 -15.62 30.17
N LYS A 438 -4.10 -16.76 30.67
CA LYS A 438 -3.27 -17.77 31.32
C LYS A 438 -2.23 -18.34 30.36
N GLU A 439 -2.65 -18.76 29.16
CA GLU A 439 -1.75 -19.34 28.16
C GLU A 439 -0.76 -18.31 27.60
N VAL A 440 -1.21 -17.08 27.32
CA VAL A 440 -0.33 -15.99 26.86
C VAL A 440 0.76 -15.68 27.89
N ASN A 441 0.42 -15.57 29.17
CA ASN A 441 1.43 -15.31 30.21
C ASN A 441 2.48 -16.43 30.31
N ALA A 442 2.06 -17.70 30.18
CA ALA A 442 2.99 -18.83 30.18
C ALA A 442 3.89 -18.83 28.94
N LEU A 443 3.33 -18.56 27.76
CA LEU A 443 4.05 -18.55 26.50
C LEU A 443 5.04 -17.40 26.38
N LEU A 444 4.72 -16.21 26.93
CA LEU A 444 5.63 -15.06 26.91
C LEU A 444 6.90 -15.28 27.75
N GLN A 445 6.81 -16.12 28.78
CA GLN A 445 7.95 -16.53 29.62
C GLN A 445 8.79 -17.64 28.99
N THR A 446 8.29 -18.27 27.93
CA THR A 446 8.97 -19.36 27.23
C THR A 446 9.62 -18.83 25.94
N SER A 447 10.67 -19.51 25.47
CA SER A 447 11.25 -19.28 24.14
C SER A 447 10.63 -20.30 23.17
N ILE A 448 9.76 -19.83 22.27
CA ILE A 448 9.02 -20.67 21.31
C ILE A 448 9.80 -20.83 20.00
N VAL A 449 10.55 -19.78 19.64
CA VAL A 449 11.38 -19.68 18.44
C VAL A 449 12.84 -19.83 18.87
N HIS A 450 13.58 -20.69 18.19
CA HIS A 450 14.99 -20.98 18.48
C HIS A 450 15.91 -20.57 17.34
#